data_AF-A0A429EC77-F1
#
_entry.id   AF-A0A429EC77-F1
#
_cell.length_a   1.000
_cell.length_b   1.000
_cell.length_c   1.000
_cell.angle_alpha   90.00
_cell.angle_beta   90.00
_cell.angle_gamma   90.00
#
_symmetry.space_group_name_H-M   'P 1'
#
loop_
_entity.id
_entity.type
_entity.pdbx_description
1 polymer ?
#
loop_
_entity_poly.entity_id
_entity_poly.type
_entity_poly.pdbx_seq_one_letter_code
_entity_poly.pdbx_strand_id
1 'polypeptide(L)'
;MPAHEPVTPDDLDTAVQTALAALRAVPPSAWDGDPASLDWTRWETVEHMCNAITLYAMNLGPRKPPMDGNVPFAREARRPAAPSTIVRADPAAGPDGLLQVFEACGALLVAKVRVTPPDVRAYHVYGASLPLGFAGRTALGVGKRTFGRPAEAVAMEIQTRTAEQLFKV
;
A
#
# COMPACT_ATOMS: atom_id res chain seq x y z
N MET A 1 -12.57 -27.90 -0.75
CA MET A 1 -11.78 -26.93 0.04
C MET A 1 -12.74 -25.97 0.70
N PRO A 2 -12.57 -25.63 1.99
CA PRO A 2 -13.44 -24.63 2.62
C PRO A 2 -13.25 -23.29 1.90
N ALA A 3 -14.36 -22.60 1.60
CA ALA A 3 -14.32 -21.27 1.02
C ALA A 3 -13.65 -20.33 2.02
N HIS A 4 -12.61 -19.61 1.59
CA HIS A 4 -12.02 -18.56 2.41
C HIS A 4 -13.02 -17.42 2.55
N GLU A 5 -13.17 -16.94 3.78
CA GLU A 5 -14.02 -15.79 4.10
C GLU A 5 -13.59 -14.55 3.29
N PRO A 6 -14.54 -13.72 2.81
CA PRO A 6 -14.20 -12.53 2.04
C PRO A 6 -13.39 -11.55 2.88
N VAL A 7 -12.31 -10.99 2.31
CA VAL A 7 -11.56 -9.89 2.94
C VAL A 7 -12.50 -8.72 3.20
N THR A 8 -12.40 -8.08 4.37
CA THR A 8 -13.26 -6.98 4.82
C THR A 8 -12.46 -5.68 4.99
N PRO A 9 -13.13 -4.53 5.16
CA PRO A 9 -12.45 -3.29 5.56
C PRO A 9 -11.79 -3.40 6.95
N ASP A 10 -12.29 -4.26 7.85
CA ASP A 10 -11.69 -4.51 9.17
C ASP A 10 -10.37 -5.29 9.05
N ASP A 11 -10.27 -6.20 8.08
CA ASP A 11 -9.00 -6.87 7.76
C ASP A 11 -7.95 -5.90 7.24
N LEU A 12 -8.38 -4.90 6.44
CA LEU A 12 -7.49 -3.83 5.99
C LEU A 12 -7.00 -2.98 7.17
N ASP A 13 -7.90 -2.58 8.06
CA ASP A 13 -7.54 -1.81 9.26
C ASP A 13 -6.55 -2.60 10.13
N THR A 14 -6.82 -3.89 10.36
CA THR A 14 -5.92 -4.80 11.07
C THR A 14 -4.56 -4.89 10.40
N ALA A 15 -4.51 -4.96 9.07
CA ALA A 15 -3.25 -4.97 8.33
C ALA A 15 -2.46 -3.66 8.45
N VAL A 16 -3.14 -2.51 8.42
CA VAL A 16 -2.52 -1.19 8.65
C VAL A 16 -1.95 -1.10 10.06
N GLN A 17 -2.70 -1.53 11.07
CA GLN A 17 -2.25 -1.49 12.47
C GLN A 17 -1.09 -2.48 12.73
N THR A 18 -1.12 -3.66 12.11
CA THR A 18 -0.02 -4.62 12.17
C THR A 18 1.25 -4.07 11.53
N ALA A 19 1.13 -3.45 10.36
CA ALA A 19 2.22 -2.76 9.69
C ALA A 19 2.81 -1.64 10.54
N LEU A 20 1.95 -0.80 11.12
CA LEU A 20 2.33 0.30 11.98
C LEU A 20 3.08 -0.19 13.23
N ALA A 21 2.60 -1.25 13.88
CA ALA A 21 3.27 -1.87 15.02
C ALA A 21 4.67 -2.38 14.66
N ALA A 22 4.82 -3.03 13.49
CA ALA A 22 6.12 -3.49 13.01
C ALA A 22 7.08 -2.33 12.71
N LEU A 23 6.58 -1.24 12.11
CA LEU A 23 7.39 -0.05 11.83
C LEU A 23 7.81 0.70 13.11
N ARG A 24 6.95 0.75 14.13
CA ARG A 24 7.29 1.31 15.46
C ARG A 24 8.42 0.57 16.16
N ALA A 25 8.65 -0.71 15.83
CA ALA A 25 9.75 -1.49 16.40
C ALA A 25 11.12 -1.18 15.76
N VAL A 26 11.17 -0.37 14.69
CA VAL A 26 12.42 0.00 14.02
C VAL A 26 13.19 1.01 14.89
N PRO A 27 14.48 0.75 15.22
CA PRO A 27 15.28 1.70 16.01
C PRO A 27 15.40 3.07 15.32
N PRO A 28 15.37 4.19 16.07
CA PRO A 28 15.48 5.54 15.49
C PRO A 28 16.70 5.72 14.59
N SER A 29 17.81 5.05 14.87
CA SER A 29 19.05 5.13 14.09
C SER A 29 19.02 4.38 12.75
N ALA A 30 17.98 3.60 12.46
CA ALA A 30 17.91 2.74 11.27
C ALA A 30 17.17 3.37 10.07
N TRP A 31 16.50 4.50 10.27
CA TRP A 31 15.58 5.11 9.30
C TRP A 31 16.24 5.64 8.03
N ASP A 32 17.44 6.20 8.17
CA ASP A 32 18.25 6.69 7.05
C ASP A 32 19.09 5.57 6.39
N GLY A 33 19.04 4.36 6.92
CA GLY A 33 19.79 3.21 6.41
C GLY A 33 19.08 2.47 5.27
N ASP A 34 19.86 1.69 4.52
CA ASP A 34 19.41 0.85 3.40
C ASP A 34 18.48 -0.29 3.91
N PRO A 35 17.25 -0.39 3.40
CA PRO A 35 16.40 -1.57 3.50
C PRO A 35 16.83 -2.62 2.46
N ALA A 36 18.04 -3.15 2.64
CA ALA A 36 18.50 -4.45 2.14
C ALA A 36 18.35 -4.79 0.63
N SER A 37 18.17 -3.83 -0.30
CA SER A 37 18.35 -4.00 -1.76
C SER A 37 17.73 -2.88 -2.64
N LEU A 38 17.34 -1.73 -2.08
CA LEU A 38 16.76 -0.63 -2.86
C LEU A 38 17.58 0.63 -2.63
N ASP A 39 17.76 1.48 -3.64
CA ASP A 39 18.43 2.80 -3.53
C ASP A 39 17.70 3.77 -2.57
N TRP A 40 16.69 3.32 -1.85
CA TRP A 40 15.77 4.09 -1.00
C TRP A 40 16.08 3.84 0.47
N THR A 41 15.95 4.85 1.31
CA THR A 41 16.02 4.65 2.76
C THR A 41 14.74 3.97 3.28
N ARG A 42 14.75 3.51 4.55
CA ARG A 42 13.51 3.06 5.21
C ARG A 42 12.46 4.18 5.26
N TRP A 43 12.88 5.44 5.47
CA TRP A 43 12.00 6.59 5.40
C TRP A 43 11.29 6.69 4.05
N GLU A 44 12.06 6.70 2.96
CA GLU A 44 11.53 6.83 1.59
C GLU A 44 10.67 5.63 1.20
N THR A 45 10.99 4.44 1.72
CA THR A 45 10.17 3.24 1.54
C THR A 45 8.80 3.42 2.18
N VAL A 46 8.72 3.96 3.40
CA VAL A 46 7.43 4.23 4.05
C VAL A 46 6.69 5.38 3.36
N GLU A 47 7.35 6.45 2.92
CA GLU A 47 6.69 7.49 2.11
C GLU A 47 6.11 6.92 0.80
N HIS A 48 6.81 5.99 0.15
CA HIS A 48 6.28 5.29 -1.01
C HIS A 48 5.04 4.44 -0.67
N MET A 49 5.02 3.78 0.49
CA MET A 49 3.85 3.06 0.97
C MET A 49 2.67 4.01 1.22
N CYS A 50 2.89 5.14 1.90
CA CYS A 50 1.89 6.19 2.11
C CYS A 50 1.31 6.69 0.77
N ASN A 51 2.17 6.92 -0.22
CA ASN A 51 1.77 7.31 -1.56
C ASN A 51 0.89 6.24 -2.23
N ALA A 52 1.29 4.95 -2.21
CA ALA A 52 0.49 3.88 -2.81
C ALA A 52 -0.91 3.78 -2.17
N ILE A 53 -0.96 3.76 -0.84
CA ILE A 53 -2.22 3.69 -0.06
C ILE A 53 -3.13 4.87 -0.39
N THR A 54 -2.57 6.09 -0.40
CA THR A 54 -3.33 7.31 -0.67
C THR A 54 -3.89 7.31 -2.09
N LEU A 55 -3.10 6.90 -3.08
CA LEU A 55 -3.59 6.83 -4.47
C LEU A 55 -4.73 5.84 -4.64
N TYR A 56 -4.68 4.72 -3.94
CA TYR A 56 -5.77 3.74 -3.99
C TYR A 56 -7.06 4.33 -3.43
N ALA A 57 -6.99 5.09 -2.34
CA ALA A 57 -8.14 5.81 -1.82
C ALA A 57 -8.63 6.87 -2.82
N MET A 58 -7.71 7.63 -3.41
CA MET A 58 -8.03 8.68 -4.38
C MET A 58 -8.64 8.14 -5.68
N ASN A 59 -8.19 6.97 -6.17
CA ASN A 59 -8.76 6.34 -7.36
C ASN A 59 -10.23 5.96 -7.17
N LEU A 60 -10.66 5.67 -5.94
CA LEU A 60 -12.06 5.39 -5.62
C LEU A 60 -12.90 6.68 -5.42
N GLY A 61 -12.27 7.86 -5.39
CA GLY A 61 -12.92 9.15 -5.10
C GLY A 61 -13.91 9.63 -6.17
N PRO A 62 -13.52 9.69 -7.46
CA PRO A 62 -14.40 10.15 -8.52
C PRO A 62 -15.67 9.29 -8.68
N ARG A 63 -16.79 9.91 -9.07
CA ARG A 63 -18.04 9.19 -9.40
C ARG A 63 -17.87 8.18 -10.55
N LYS A 64 -16.89 8.44 -11.43
CA LYS A 64 -16.42 7.54 -12.48
C LYS A 64 -14.93 7.29 -12.24
N PRO A 65 -14.57 6.26 -11.47
CA PRO A 65 -13.17 5.96 -11.18
C PRO A 65 -12.34 5.74 -12.44
N PRO A 66 -11.06 6.16 -12.46
CA PRO A 66 -10.17 5.89 -13.57
C PRO A 66 -9.83 4.39 -13.64
N MET A 67 -9.59 3.88 -14.85
CA MET A 67 -9.36 2.45 -15.10
C MET A 67 -7.99 2.15 -15.74
N ASP A 68 -7.35 3.16 -16.30
CA ASP A 68 -6.12 3.12 -17.08
C ASP A 68 -4.94 3.85 -16.39
N GLY A 69 -5.21 4.58 -15.32
CA GLY A 69 -4.18 5.25 -14.53
C GLY A 69 -4.69 5.73 -13.17
N ASN A 70 -3.75 6.22 -12.36
CA ASN A 70 -4.11 6.89 -11.11
C ASN A 70 -4.78 8.25 -11.40
N VAL A 71 -5.54 8.77 -10.43
CA VAL A 71 -5.92 10.18 -10.42
C VAL A 71 -4.65 11.03 -10.57
N PRO A 72 -4.64 12.03 -11.48
CA PRO A 72 -3.41 12.71 -11.92
C PRO A 72 -2.94 13.79 -10.94
N PHE A 73 -2.67 13.40 -9.70
CA PHE A 73 -1.94 14.26 -8.75
C PHE A 73 -0.51 14.47 -9.23
N ALA A 74 -0.04 15.72 -9.16
CA ALA A 74 1.37 16.05 -9.38
C ALA A 74 2.25 15.31 -8.37
N ARG A 75 3.42 14.82 -8.81
CA ARG A 75 4.33 14.00 -8.02
C ARG A 75 5.73 14.52 -8.13
N GLU A 76 6.48 14.39 -7.04
CA GLU A 76 7.86 14.83 -6.99
C GLU A 76 8.69 13.85 -6.13
N ALA A 77 9.92 13.61 -6.54
CA ALA A 77 10.90 12.89 -5.74
C ALA A 77 11.70 13.88 -4.87
N ARG A 78 12.08 13.48 -3.65
CA ARG A 78 12.96 14.31 -2.78
C ARG A 78 14.37 14.49 -3.35
N ARG A 79 14.84 13.47 -4.07
CA ARG A 79 16.15 13.39 -4.72
C ARG A 79 16.03 12.48 -5.94
N PRO A 80 16.97 12.52 -6.90
CA PRO A 80 16.85 11.79 -8.17
C PRO A 80 16.59 10.28 -8.04
N ALA A 81 17.18 9.61 -7.04
CA ALA A 81 17.02 8.17 -6.83
C ALA A 81 15.89 7.81 -5.84
N ALA A 82 15.19 8.80 -5.26
CA ALA A 82 14.06 8.57 -4.36
C ALA A 82 12.76 8.30 -5.14
N PRO A 83 11.76 7.67 -4.51
CA PRO A 83 10.45 7.50 -5.12
C PRO A 83 9.77 8.85 -5.36
N SER A 84 9.10 8.97 -6.51
CA SER A 84 8.21 10.09 -6.80
C SER A 84 6.85 9.88 -6.10
N THR A 85 6.48 10.81 -5.21
CA THR A 85 5.34 10.66 -4.31
C THR A 85 4.45 11.91 -4.28
N ILE A 86 3.21 11.74 -3.84
CA ILE A 86 2.26 12.85 -3.56
C ILE A 86 2.14 13.14 -2.06
N VAL A 87 2.50 12.16 -1.23
CA VAL A 87 2.50 12.27 0.24
C VAL A 87 3.94 12.23 0.71
N ARG A 88 4.33 13.23 1.49
CA ARG A 88 5.66 13.39 2.08
C ARG A 88 5.49 13.77 3.54
N ALA A 89 6.16 13.07 4.45
CA ALA A 89 6.17 13.43 5.86
C ALA A 89 7.15 14.60 6.09
N ASP A 90 6.90 15.44 7.09
CA ASP A 90 7.89 16.46 7.48
C ASP A 90 9.11 15.77 8.12
N PRO A 91 10.33 15.88 7.56
CA PRO A 91 11.52 15.30 8.17
C PRO A 91 11.77 15.80 9.59
N ALA A 92 11.36 17.03 9.92
CA ALA A 92 11.51 17.60 11.26
C ALA A 92 10.63 16.90 12.32
N ALA A 93 9.56 16.23 11.90
CA ALA A 93 8.69 15.45 12.80
C ALA A 93 9.29 14.09 13.17
N GLY A 94 10.40 13.69 12.54
CA GLY A 94 11.08 12.42 12.79
C GLY A 94 10.23 11.19 12.49
N PRO A 95 10.71 9.98 12.86
CA PRO A 95 10.03 8.73 12.58
C PRO A 95 8.59 8.66 13.11
N ASP A 96 8.33 9.19 14.30
CA ASP A 96 6.98 9.18 14.87
C ASP A 96 5.99 9.97 14.00
N GLY A 97 6.40 11.13 13.48
CA GLY A 97 5.60 11.90 12.53
C GLY A 97 5.36 11.16 11.21
N LEU A 98 6.37 10.48 10.67
CA LEU A 98 6.22 9.62 9.50
C LEU A 98 5.18 8.51 9.73
N LEU A 99 5.19 7.89 10.91
CA LEU A 99 4.24 6.82 11.26
C LEU A 99 2.82 7.34 11.49
N GLN A 100 2.66 8.57 11.98
CA GLN A 100 1.35 9.24 12.00
C GLN A 100 0.83 9.49 10.58
N VAL A 101 1.69 9.91 9.64
CA VAL A 101 1.31 10.06 8.21
C VAL A 101 0.91 8.72 7.61
N PHE A 102 1.64 7.65 7.90
CA PHE A 102 1.31 6.29 7.45
C PHE A 102 -0.07 5.84 7.96
N GLU A 103 -0.33 6.00 9.26
CA GLU A 103 -1.61 5.66 9.88
C GLU A 103 -2.76 6.47 9.25
N ALA A 104 -2.57 7.77 9.03
CA ALA A 104 -3.57 8.63 8.39
C ALA A 104 -3.89 8.18 6.94
N CYS A 105 -2.88 7.81 6.15
CA CYS A 105 -3.09 7.28 4.80
C CYS A 105 -3.88 5.96 4.84
N GLY A 106 -3.50 5.06 5.75
CA GLY A 106 -4.19 3.77 5.95
C GLY A 106 -5.65 3.96 6.34
N ALA A 107 -5.92 4.80 7.34
CA ALA A 107 -7.27 5.13 7.79
C ALA A 107 -8.12 5.74 6.68
N LEU A 108 -7.54 6.60 5.84
CA LEU A 108 -8.23 7.17 4.67
C LEU A 108 -8.65 6.08 3.67
N LEU A 109 -7.77 5.12 3.37
CA LEU A 109 -8.12 4.00 2.50
C LEU A 109 -9.20 3.11 3.14
N VAL A 110 -9.06 2.76 4.41
CA VAL A 110 -10.08 1.98 5.16
C VAL A 110 -11.44 2.67 5.07
N ALA A 111 -11.51 3.96 5.43
CA ALA A 111 -12.73 4.74 5.37
C ALA A 111 -13.31 4.75 3.96
N LYS A 112 -12.46 4.94 2.94
CA LYS A 112 -12.91 4.96 1.56
C LYS A 112 -13.44 3.60 1.10
N VAL A 113 -12.80 2.50 1.48
CA VAL A 113 -13.27 1.15 1.15
C VAL A 113 -14.62 0.87 1.83
N ARG A 114 -14.80 1.26 3.10
CA ARG A 114 -16.08 1.08 3.82
C ARG A 114 -17.27 1.73 3.14
N VAL A 115 -17.09 2.91 2.54
CA VAL A 115 -18.17 3.69 1.94
C VAL A 115 -18.29 3.51 0.42
N THR A 116 -17.42 2.71 -0.19
CA THR A 116 -17.45 2.47 -1.64
C THR A 116 -18.28 1.21 -1.93
N PRO A 117 -19.27 1.27 -2.84
CA PRO A 117 -20.03 0.08 -3.22
C PRO A 117 -19.12 -1.06 -3.68
N PRO A 118 -19.43 -2.32 -3.31
CA PRO A 118 -18.52 -3.45 -3.47
C PRO A 118 -18.23 -3.83 -4.93
N ASP A 119 -19.05 -3.38 -5.87
CA ASP A 119 -18.93 -3.61 -7.32
C ASP A 119 -18.10 -2.53 -8.04
N VAL A 120 -17.80 -1.41 -7.37
CA VAL A 120 -16.98 -0.34 -7.93
C VAL A 120 -15.55 -0.84 -8.15
N ARG A 121 -15.01 -0.56 -9.33
CA ARG A 121 -13.62 -0.85 -9.69
C ARG A 121 -12.87 0.44 -9.95
N ALA A 122 -11.58 0.42 -9.68
CA ALA A 122 -10.66 1.50 -10.06
C ALA A 122 -9.31 0.94 -10.48
N TYR A 123 -8.49 1.79 -11.08
CA TYR A 123 -7.14 1.46 -11.49
C TYR A 123 -6.29 0.99 -10.30
N HIS A 124 -5.65 -0.17 -10.48
CA HIS A 124 -4.50 -0.64 -9.71
C HIS A 124 -3.35 -0.91 -10.71
N VAL A 125 -2.10 -0.86 -10.26
CA VAL A 125 -0.93 -1.13 -11.12
C VAL A 125 -0.91 -2.54 -11.76
N TYR A 126 -1.76 -3.45 -11.30
CA TYR A 126 -1.94 -4.80 -11.87
C TYR A 126 -3.24 -4.92 -12.67
N GLY A 127 -3.80 -3.78 -13.10
CA GLY A 127 -5.09 -3.67 -13.79
C GLY A 127 -6.24 -3.22 -12.88
N ALA A 128 -7.44 -3.18 -13.44
CA ALA A 128 -8.67 -2.85 -12.73
C ALA A 128 -8.88 -3.76 -11.51
N SER A 129 -9.07 -3.18 -10.32
CA SER A 129 -9.31 -3.98 -9.11
C SER A 129 -10.48 -3.49 -8.27
N LEU A 130 -11.03 -4.41 -7.49
CA LEU A 130 -12.03 -4.13 -6.47
C LEU A 130 -11.35 -3.55 -5.21
N PRO A 131 -12.05 -2.73 -4.40
CA PRO A 131 -11.54 -2.12 -3.17
C PRO A 131 -10.75 -3.09 -2.27
N LEU A 132 -11.22 -4.33 -2.10
CA LEU A 132 -10.57 -5.35 -1.27
C LEU A 132 -9.33 -5.97 -1.94
N GLY A 133 -9.26 -5.96 -3.27
CA GLY A 133 -8.06 -6.32 -4.02
C GLY A 133 -6.92 -5.32 -3.80
N PHE A 134 -7.23 -4.04 -3.56
CA PHE A 134 -6.24 -3.05 -3.10
C PHE A 134 -5.75 -3.37 -1.69
N ALA A 135 -6.67 -3.72 -0.79
CA ALA A 135 -6.38 -4.04 0.60
C ALA A 135 -5.45 -5.25 0.76
N GLY A 136 -5.79 -6.39 0.13
CA GLY A 136 -5.02 -7.64 0.25
C GLY A 136 -3.60 -7.52 -0.33
N ARG A 137 -3.42 -6.80 -1.43
CA ARG A 137 -2.08 -6.59 -2.02
C ARG A 137 -1.25 -5.56 -1.26
N THR A 138 -1.88 -4.56 -0.64
CA THR A 138 -1.21 -3.63 0.27
C THR A 138 -0.71 -4.36 1.51
N ALA A 139 -1.57 -5.14 2.19
CA ALA A 139 -1.23 -5.93 3.38
C ALA A 139 -0.08 -6.93 3.12
N LEU A 140 -0.12 -7.66 2.00
CA LEU A 140 0.94 -8.61 1.61
C LEU A 140 2.26 -7.92 1.22
N GLY A 141 2.19 -6.70 0.66
CA GLY A 141 3.36 -5.89 0.31
C GLY A 141 4.07 -5.28 1.50
N VAL A 142 3.35 -4.99 2.60
CA VAL A 142 3.95 -4.44 3.82
C VAL A 142 4.73 -5.48 4.62
N GLY A 143 4.23 -6.72 4.73
CA GLY A 143 4.89 -7.76 5.52
C GLY A 143 6.21 -8.28 4.92
N LYS A 144 6.49 -8.07 3.63
CA LYS A 144 7.54 -8.83 2.92
C LYS A 144 8.78 -8.01 2.55
N ARG A 145 8.65 -6.69 2.38
CA ARG A 145 9.81 -5.78 2.21
C ARG A 145 10.56 -5.51 3.51
N THR A 146 9.92 -5.75 4.65
CA THR A 146 10.52 -5.56 5.98
C THR A 146 11.22 -6.84 6.50
N PHE A 147 10.98 -8.01 5.89
CA PHE A 147 11.44 -9.32 6.42
C PHE A 147 12.05 -10.31 5.39
N GLY A 148 12.56 -9.83 4.24
CA GLY A 148 13.59 -10.57 3.48
C GLY A 148 13.17 -11.66 2.49
N ARG A 149 11.93 -11.63 1.93
CA ARG A 149 11.60 -12.44 0.74
C ARG A 149 11.66 -11.57 -0.53
N PRO A 150 12.27 -12.03 -1.64
CA PRO A 150 12.35 -11.24 -2.88
C PRO A 150 10.96 -10.96 -3.46
N ALA A 151 10.73 -9.71 -3.87
CA ALA A 151 9.44 -9.18 -4.28
C ALA A 151 8.88 -9.91 -5.52
N GLU A 152 9.75 -10.35 -6.43
CA GLU A 152 9.41 -11.03 -7.68
C GLU A 152 8.88 -12.44 -7.43
N ALA A 153 9.50 -13.21 -6.53
CA ALA A 153 9.04 -14.56 -6.17
C ALA A 153 7.64 -14.52 -5.53
N VAL A 154 7.35 -13.43 -4.82
CA VAL A 154 6.06 -13.18 -4.19
C VAL A 154 5.03 -12.70 -5.20
N ALA A 155 5.42 -11.80 -6.11
CA ALA A 155 4.57 -11.34 -7.21
C ALA A 155 4.14 -12.53 -8.08
N MET A 156 5.06 -13.45 -8.38
CA MET A 156 4.74 -14.71 -9.05
C MET A 156 3.77 -15.58 -8.24
N GLU A 157 4.01 -15.80 -6.95
CA GLU A 157 3.13 -16.63 -6.09
C GLU A 157 1.71 -16.03 -5.92
N ILE A 158 1.60 -14.70 -5.94
CA ILE A 158 0.32 -13.96 -5.88
C ILE A 158 -0.35 -13.97 -7.26
N GLN A 159 0.40 -13.80 -8.34
CA GLN A 159 -0.11 -13.85 -9.71
C GLN A 159 -0.62 -15.25 -10.03
N THR A 160 0.09 -16.30 -9.63
CA THR A 160 -0.34 -17.70 -9.72
C THR A 160 -1.66 -17.91 -8.95
N ARG A 161 -1.75 -17.47 -7.70
CA ARG A 161 -2.98 -17.62 -6.90
C ARG A 161 -4.14 -16.75 -7.38
N THR A 162 -3.87 -15.60 -7.98
CA THR A 162 -4.90 -14.72 -8.58
C THR A 162 -5.41 -15.31 -9.90
N ALA A 163 -4.54 -15.91 -10.72
CA ALA A 163 -4.93 -16.63 -11.93
C ALA A 163 -5.79 -17.86 -11.60
N GLU A 164 -5.49 -18.58 -10.51
CA GLU A 164 -6.32 -19.68 -10.02
C GLU A 164 -7.72 -19.24 -9.54
N GLN A 165 -7.88 -17.97 -9.12
CA GLN A 165 -9.16 -17.39 -8.71
C GLN A 165 -9.97 -16.80 -9.86
N LEU A 166 -9.32 -16.43 -10.97
CA LEU A 166 -9.99 -15.84 -12.14
C LEU A 166 -10.54 -16.87 -13.13
N PHE A 167 -10.12 -18.15 -13.05
CA PHE A 167 -10.48 -19.18 -14.02
C PHE A 167 -11.11 -20.46 -13.43
N LYS A 168 -11.63 -20.43 -12.20
CA LYS A 168 -12.46 -21.53 -11.67
C LYS A 168 -13.95 -21.25 -11.90
N VAL A 169 -14.56 -22.08 -12.75
CA VAL A 169 -16.03 -22.23 -12.91
C VAL A 169 -16.60 -22.99 -11.73
#